data_AF-A0A8S1B8Z8-F1
#
_entry.id   AF-A0A8S1B8Z8-F1
#
_cell.length_a   1.000
_cell.length_b   1.000
_cell.length_c   1.000
_cell.angle_alpha   90.00
_cell.angle_beta   90.00
_cell.angle_gamma   90.00
#
_symmetry.space_group_name_H-M   'P 1'
#
loop_
_entity.id
_entity.type
_entity.pdbx_description
1 polymer ?
#
loop_
_entity_poly.entity_id
_entity_poly.type
_entity_poly.pdbx_seq_one_letter_code
_entity_poly.pdbx_strand_id
1 'polypeptide(L)'
;MKSMIAFFVIIGVACSLADVNDDLRTIDSIYPEQDCSRVGGSCTIAEDCPKDQQVEERGLCPKQRSRGVECCYGVSVKETRCRKRGGECMENCRREFKEASDCPESTVCCILL
;
A
#
# COMPACT_ATOMS: atom_id res chain seq x y z
N MET A 1 17.74 27.89 -23.65
CA MET A 1 17.11 26.57 -23.93
C MET A 1 17.60 25.45 -23.01
N LYS A 2 18.89 25.39 -22.60
CA LYS A 2 19.40 24.40 -21.64
C LYS A 2 18.87 24.57 -20.20
N SER A 3 18.62 25.81 -19.74
CA SER A 3 18.10 26.07 -18.37
C SER A 3 16.61 25.73 -18.16
N MET A 4 15.78 25.70 -19.20
CA MET A 4 14.36 25.34 -19.04
C MET A 4 14.18 23.85 -18.77
N ILE A 5 15.02 22.99 -19.37
CA ILE A 5 14.97 21.54 -19.16
C ILE A 5 15.30 21.19 -17.70
N ALA A 6 16.29 21.85 -17.11
CA ALA A 6 16.66 21.63 -15.71
C ALA A 6 15.52 21.95 -14.73
N PHE A 7 14.72 22.98 -15.00
CA PHE A 7 13.57 23.35 -14.15
C PHE A 7 12.43 22.31 -14.20
N PHE A 8 12.09 21.80 -15.38
CA PHE A 8 11.08 20.74 -15.52
C PHE A 8 11.53 19.42 -14.90
N VAL A 9 12.82 19.09 -14.97
CA VAL A 9 13.38 17.89 -14.33
C VAL A 9 13.36 18.03 -12.81
N ILE A 10 13.72 19.18 -12.24
CA ILE A 10 13.71 19.41 -10.79
C ILE A 10 12.28 19.39 -10.23
N ILE A 11 11.32 20.03 -10.92
CA ILE A 11 9.90 20.00 -10.52
C ILE A 11 9.33 18.58 -10.68
N GLY A 12 9.65 17.89 -11.77
CA GLY A 12 9.21 16.52 -12.01
C GLY A 12 9.70 15.53 -10.95
N VAL A 13 10.98 15.60 -10.57
CA VAL A 13 11.59 14.74 -9.53
C VAL A 13 11.04 15.04 -8.13
N ALA A 14 10.75 16.32 -7.82
CA ALA A 14 10.15 16.69 -6.53
C ALA A 14 8.68 16.22 -6.41
N CYS A 15 7.90 16.25 -7.50
CA CYS A 15 6.52 15.75 -7.49
C CYS A 15 6.45 14.24 -7.24
N SER A 16 7.34 13.44 -7.81
CA SER A 16 7.29 11.98 -7.70
C SER A 16 7.51 11.46 -6.27
N LEU A 17 8.34 12.14 -5.48
CA LEU A 17 8.62 11.72 -4.09
C LEU A 17 7.51 12.13 -3.11
N ALA A 18 6.77 13.20 -3.40
CA ALA A 18 5.66 13.63 -2.57
C ALA A 18 4.47 12.67 -2.65
N ASP A 19 4.24 12.07 -3.82
CA ASP A 19 3.08 11.22 -4.13
C ASP A 19 3.03 9.94 -3.28
N VAL A 20 4.16 9.20 -3.21
CA VAL A 20 4.24 7.93 -2.45
C VAL A 20 3.96 8.13 -0.95
N ASN A 21 4.45 9.24 -0.38
CA ASN A 21 4.24 9.52 1.04
C ASN A 21 2.79 9.95 1.32
N ASP A 22 2.09 10.56 0.36
CA ASP A 22 0.67 10.89 0.50
C ASP A 22 -0.21 9.62 0.45
N ASP A 23 0.07 8.72 -0.49
CA ASP A 23 -0.61 7.42 -0.60
C ASP A 23 -0.51 6.60 0.70
N LEU A 24 0.68 6.47 1.27
CA LEU A 24 0.89 5.72 2.52
C LEU A 24 0.17 6.36 3.72
N ARG A 25 0.11 7.70 3.78
CA ARG A 25 -0.66 8.41 4.82
C ARG A 25 -2.17 8.18 4.67
N THR A 26 -2.65 8.16 3.44
CA THR A 26 -4.04 7.84 3.14
C THR A 26 -4.37 6.42 3.59
N ILE A 27 -3.52 5.44 3.27
CA ILE A 27 -3.70 4.04 3.71
C ILE A 27 -3.68 3.92 5.24
N ASP A 28 -2.71 4.57 5.92
CA ASP A 28 -2.61 4.53 7.39
C ASP A 28 -3.82 5.15 8.12
N SER A 29 -4.57 6.01 7.44
CA SER A 29 -5.79 6.61 7.98
C SER A 29 -7.06 5.77 7.80
N ILE A 30 -6.94 4.59 7.17
CA ILE A 30 -8.02 3.63 7.02
C ILE A 30 -7.99 2.69 8.24
N TYR A 31 -9.13 2.56 8.91
CA TYR A 31 -9.26 1.68 10.07
C TYR A 31 -10.12 0.45 9.73
N PRO A 32 -9.89 -0.70 10.39
CA PRO A 32 -10.69 -1.90 10.17
C PRO A 32 -12.14 -1.71 10.64
N GLU A 33 -13.08 -2.26 9.87
CA GLU A 33 -14.50 -2.30 10.22
C GLU A 33 -14.97 -3.74 10.42
N GLN A 34 -15.87 -3.95 11.38
CA GLN A 34 -16.25 -5.28 11.86
C GLN A 34 -16.84 -6.17 10.74
N ASP A 35 -17.65 -5.61 9.85
CA ASP A 35 -18.30 -6.36 8.77
C ASP A 35 -17.27 -6.95 7.81
N CYS A 36 -16.25 -6.16 7.44
CA CYS A 36 -15.12 -6.63 6.63
C CYS A 36 -14.22 -7.63 7.39
N SER A 37 -13.90 -7.35 8.65
CA SER A 37 -13.07 -8.26 9.45
C SER A 37 -13.74 -9.63 9.67
N ARG A 38 -15.07 -9.69 9.73
CA ARG A 38 -15.83 -10.94 9.91
C ARG A 38 -15.70 -11.89 8.72
N VAL A 39 -15.51 -11.35 7.51
CA VAL A 39 -15.25 -12.17 6.31
C VAL A 39 -13.75 -12.43 6.11
N GLY A 40 -12.90 -11.99 7.02
CA GLY A 40 -11.44 -12.14 6.93
C GLY A 40 -10.75 -11.13 6.03
N GLY A 41 -11.43 -10.03 5.67
CA GLY A 41 -10.86 -8.95 4.87
C GLY A 41 -10.30 -7.80 5.71
N SER A 42 -9.68 -6.85 5.00
CA SER A 42 -9.26 -5.54 5.52
C SER A 42 -9.84 -4.42 4.65
N CYS A 43 -10.15 -3.29 5.29
CA CYS A 43 -10.56 -2.09 4.58
C CYS A 43 -9.34 -1.44 3.90
N THR A 44 -9.48 -1.11 2.63
CA THR A 44 -8.45 -0.41 1.82
C THR A 44 -9.14 0.44 0.75
N ILE A 45 -8.40 1.31 0.05
CA ILE A 45 -8.93 1.99 -1.13
C ILE A 45 -9.29 0.94 -2.19
N ALA A 46 -10.52 1.02 -2.70
CA ALA A 46 -11.09 0.02 -3.61
C ALA A 46 -10.26 -0.18 -4.89
N GLU A 47 -9.66 0.89 -5.42
CA GLU A 47 -8.84 0.85 -6.63
C GLU A 47 -7.46 0.20 -6.41
N ASP A 48 -6.99 0.21 -5.16
CA ASP A 48 -5.71 -0.39 -4.78
C ASP A 48 -5.83 -1.86 -4.36
N CYS A 49 -7.04 -2.40 -4.29
CA CYS A 49 -7.25 -3.81 -3.99
C CYS A 49 -6.92 -4.67 -5.23
N PRO A 50 -6.02 -5.67 -5.12
CA PRO A 50 -5.75 -6.59 -6.22
C PRO A 50 -7.05 -7.21 -6.76
N LYS A 51 -7.17 -7.30 -8.09
CA LYS A 51 -8.43 -7.70 -8.74
C LYS A 51 -8.91 -9.09 -8.31
N ASP A 52 -7.98 -9.99 -8.04
CA ASP A 52 -8.20 -11.37 -7.57
C ASP A 52 -8.51 -11.45 -6.06
N GLN A 53 -8.43 -10.33 -5.32
CA GLN A 53 -8.61 -10.26 -3.88
C GLN A 53 -9.78 -9.35 -3.47
N GLN A 54 -10.59 -8.91 -4.44
CA GLN A 54 -11.80 -8.15 -4.15
C GLN A 54 -12.85 -9.06 -3.50
N VAL A 55 -13.46 -8.58 -2.41
CA VAL A 55 -14.61 -9.27 -1.80
C VAL A 55 -15.83 -9.09 -2.71
N GLU A 56 -16.56 -10.17 -2.97
CA GLU A 56 -17.77 -10.14 -3.82
C GLU A 56 -18.86 -9.27 -3.19
N GLU A 57 -19.05 -9.39 -1.88
CA GLU A 57 -19.94 -8.55 -1.10
C GLU A 57 -19.36 -7.14 -0.91
N ARG A 58 -20.12 -6.12 -1.33
CA ARG A 58 -19.72 -4.72 -1.28
C ARG A 58 -20.31 -4.00 -0.07
N GLY A 59 -19.70 -2.90 0.34
CA GLY A 59 -20.19 -2.05 1.42
C GLY A 59 -19.85 -2.55 2.81
N LEU A 60 -18.83 -3.38 2.95
CA LEU A 60 -18.39 -3.96 4.22
C LEU A 60 -17.48 -3.01 5.04
N CYS A 61 -17.12 -1.85 4.46
CA CYS A 61 -16.48 -0.73 5.14
C CYS A 61 -17.37 0.54 5.06
N PRO A 62 -18.61 0.50 5.60
CA PRO A 62 -19.63 1.52 5.36
C PRO A 62 -19.25 2.91 5.90
N LYS A 63 -18.49 2.99 7.00
CA LYS A 63 -18.14 4.28 7.63
C LYS A 63 -17.13 5.07 6.82
N GLN A 64 -16.37 4.41 5.96
CA GLN A 64 -15.30 5.02 5.16
C GLN A 64 -15.57 4.95 3.65
N ARG A 65 -16.71 4.40 3.24
CA ARG A 65 -17.10 4.23 1.83
C ARG A 65 -17.11 5.55 1.03
N SER A 66 -17.46 6.66 1.67
CA SER A 66 -17.41 8.00 1.03
C SER A 66 -16.02 8.43 0.58
N ARG A 67 -14.97 7.79 1.11
CA ARG A 67 -13.56 7.99 0.76
C ARG A 67 -13.05 6.98 -0.27
N GLY A 68 -13.95 6.19 -0.88
CA GLY A 68 -13.56 5.13 -1.84
C GLY A 68 -12.99 3.87 -1.17
N VAL A 69 -13.17 3.71 0.14
CA VAL A 69 -12.72 2.52 0.89
C VAL A 69 -13.72 1.38 0.72
N GLU A 70 -13.19 0.17 0.51
CA GLU A 70 -13.95 -1.07 0.42
C GLU A 70 -13.18 -2.24 1.06
N CYS A 71 -13.89 -3.33 1.33
CA CYS A 71 -13.29 -4.55 1.86
C CYS A 71 -12.52 -5.34 0.78
N CYS A 72 -11.32 -5.79 1.15
CA CYS A 72 -10.40 -6.55 0.31
C CYS A 72 -9.83 -7.72 1.13
N TYR A 73 -9.61 -8.89 0.52
CA TYR A 73 -8.84 -9.97 1.15
C TYR A 73 -7.33 -9.67 1.17
N GLY A 74 -6.92 -8.68 0.40
CA GLY A 74 -5.55 -8.23 0.25
C GLY A 74 -5.18 -7.00 1.05
N VAL A 75 -3.90 -6.65 0.93
CA VAL A 75 -3.37 -5.33 1.29
C VAL A 75 -3.30 -4.48 0.02
N SER A 76 -3.48 -3.17 0.14
CA SER A 76 -3.27 -2.20 -0.95
C SER A 76 -1.99 -2.51 -1.75
N VAL A 77 -2.07 -2.42 -3.07
CA VAL A 77 -0.89 -2.53 -3.95
C VAL A 77 0.12 -1.41 -3.74
N LYS A 78 -0.31 -0.29 -3.15
CA LYS A 78 0.55 0.86 -2.82
C LYS A 78 1.25 0.72 -1.45
N GLU A 79 0.83 -0.23 -0.61
CA GLU A 79 1.53 -0.54 0.63
C GLU A 79 2.83 -1.28 0.34
N THR A 80 3.94 -0.56 0.41
CA THR A 80 5.30 -1.05 0.15
C THR A 80 6.07 -1.34 1.43
N ARG A 81 5.54 -1.07 2.63
CA ARG A 81 6.25 -1.31 3.87
C ARG A 81 6.10 -2.77 4.30
N CYS A 82 7.23 -3.45 4.45
CA CYS A 82 7.34 -4.86 4.80
C CYS A 82 6.50 -5.23 6.02
N ARG A 83 6.65 -4.47 7.11
CA ARG A 83 5.97 -4.75 8.38
C ARG A 83 4.45 -4.63 8.27
N LYS A 84 3.96 -3.70 7.44
CA LYS A 84 2.52 -3.50 7.21
C LYS A 84 1.91 -4.59 6.34
N ARG A 85 2.74 -5.32 5.58
CA ARG A 85 2.34 -6.54 4.85
C ARG A 85 2.52 -7.82 5.66
N GLY A 86 2.80 -7.73 6.96
CA GLY A 86 3.03 -8.89 7.83
C GLY A 86 4.38 -9.58 7.61
N GLY A 87 5.36 -8.87 7.04
CA GLY A 87 6.72 -9.36 6.86
C GLY A 87 7.72 -8.81 7.88
N GLU A 88 8.95 -9.33 7.81
CA GLU A 88 10.10 -8.90 8.61
C GLU A 88 11.34 -8.75 7.72
N CYS A 89 12.17 -7.75 8.01
CA CYS A 89 13.42 -7.53 7.27
C CYS A 89 14.51 -8.46 7.80
N MET A 90 14.97 -9.39 6.97
CA MET A 90 15.94 -10.43 7.31
C MET A 90 17.05 -10.50 6.25
N GLU A 91 18.15 -11.22 6.50
CA GLU A 91 19.24 -11.33 5.51
C GLU A 91 18.81 -12.08 4.24
N ASN A 92 17.99 -13.11 4.37
CA ASN A 92 17.42 -13.87 3.25
C ASN A 92 16.18 -14.68 3.68
N CYS A 93 15.38 -15.12 2.71
CA CYS A 93 14.29 -16.06 2.93
C CYS A 93 13.78 -16.66 1.61
N ARG A 94 12.90 -17.67 1.72
CA ARG A 94 12.29 -18.32 0.54
C ARG A 94 11.25 -17.44 -0.18
N ARG A 95 10.54 -16.59 0.56
CA ARG A 95 9.47 -15.72 0.03
C ARG A 95 9.80 -14.27 0.31
N GLU A 96 10.39 -13.63 -0.68
CA GLU A 96 10.78 -12.23 -0.64
C GLU A 96 9.70 -11.35 -1.26
N PHE A 97 9.42 -10.22 -0.63
CA PHE A 97 8.69 -9.10 -1.22
C PHE A 97 9.71 -8.04 -1.66
N LYS A 98 9.86 -7.85 -2.97
CA LYS A 98 10.98 -7.09 -3.55
C LYS A 98 10.72 -5.59 -3.59
N GLU A 99 9.45 -5.21 -3.52
CA GLU A 99 8.99 -3.83 -3.56
C GLU A 99 9.02 -3.17 -2.17
N ALA A 100 9.68 -3.81 -1.20
CA ALA A 100 9.78 -3.30 0.16
C ALA A 100 10.54 -1.98 0.23
N SER A 101 9.94 -0.96 0.87
CA SER A 101 10.52 0.38 0.97
C SER A 101 11.13 0.70 2.34
N ASP A 102 10.93 -0.15 3.35
CA ASP A 102 11.32 0.07 4.74
C ASP A 102 12.39 -0.89 5.27
N CYS A 103 12.93 -1.78 4.43
CA CYS A 103 14.05 -2.62 4.81
C CYS A 103 15.40 -1.92 4.58
N PRO A 104 16.35 -2.03 5.54
CA PRO A 104 17.73 -1.61 5.33
C PRO A 104 18.36 -2.29 4.09
N GLU A 105 19.30 -1.60 3.44
CA GLU A 105 20.01 -2.05 2.21
C GLU A 105 20.60 -3.48 2.29
N SER A 106 20.95 -3.95 3.48
CA SER A 106 21.54 -5.29 3.69
C SER A 106 20.51 -6.39 4.01
N THR A 107 19.22 -6.09 3.91
CA THR A 107 18.13 -7.01 4.28
C THR A 107 17.04 -7.02 3.22
N VAL A 108 16.30 -8.11 3.15
CA VAL A 108 15.13 -8.30 2.28
C VAL A 108 13.87 -8.42 3.12
N CYS A 109 12.72 -8.03 2.56
CA CYS A 109 11.44 -8.25 3.22
C CYS A 109 10.98 -9.69 3.06
N CYS A 110 10.86 -10.39 4.19
CA CYS A 110 10.42 -11.76 4.26
C CYS A 110 8.96 -11.84 4.72
N ILE A 111 8.10 -12.40 3.88
CA ILE A 111 6.68 -12.60 4.22
C ILE A 111 6.54 -13.87 5.06
N LEU A 112 6.03 -13.73 6.28
CA LEU A 112 5.99 -14.80 7.31
C LEU A 112 4.71 -15.67 7.27
N LEU A 113 3.97 -15.63 6.16
CA LEU A 113 2.68 -16.35 5.99
C LEU A 113 2.86 -17.79 5.46
#